data_AF-A0A7C3X4I8-F1
#
_entry.id   AF-A0A7C3X4I8-F1
#
_cell.length_a   1.000
_cell.length_b   1.000
_cell.length_c   1.000
_cell.angle_alpha   90.00
_cell.angle_beta   90.00
_cell.angle_gamma   90.00
#
_symmetry.space_group_name_H-M   'P 1'
#
loop_
_entity.id
_entity.type
_entity.pdbx_description
1 polymer ?
#
loop_
_entity_poly.entity_id
_entity_poly.type
_entity_poly.pdbx_seq_one_letter_code
_entity_poly.pdbx_strand_id
1 'polypeptide(L)'
;MKVAGLDIGSRTIALVTMDDGEISFSEVVDTTFDPLEQCKRLLENREFDLLVATGYGRHLAQANFADRVVTEIKAFALGCYHFFPDCRTILDIGGQDTKAISVGPGGRVVDFQMNDR
;
A
#
# COMPACT_ATOMS: atom_id res chain seq x y z
N MET A 1 -4.66 15.52 -11.04
CA MET A 1 -4.02 14.24 -11.46
C MET A 1 -4.52 13.18 -10.52
N LYS A 2 -5.17 12.15 -11.06
CA LYS A 2 -5.84 11.12 -10.28
C LYS A 2 -4.94 9.90 -10.16
N VAL A 3 -4.46 9.62 -8.96
CA VAL A 3 -3.52 8.52 -8.69
C VAL A 3 -4.15 7.49 -7.77
N ALA A 4 -3.76 6.23 -7.91
CA ALA A 4 -4.26 5.13 -7.10
C ALA A 4 -3.13 4.36 -6.42
N GLY A 5 -3.39 3.96 -5.17
CA GLY A 5 -2.56 3.05 -4.38
C GLY A 5 -3.33 1.77 -4.10
N LEU A 6 -2.73 0.62 -4.39
CA LEU A 6 -3.31 -0.70 -4.14
C LEU A 6 -2.39 -1.50 -3.22
N ASP A 7 -2.82 -1.74 -1.98
CA ASP A 7 -2.10 -2.59 -1.03
C ASP A 7 -2.71 -3.99 -1.01
N ILE A 8 -1.95 -4.99 -1.46
CA ILE A 8 -2.39 -6.38 -1.54
C ILE A 8 -1.73 -7.15 -0.40
N GLY A 9 -2.38 -7.14 0.76
CA GLY A 9 -1.98 -7.87 1.95
C GLY A 9 -2.50 -9.31 1.99
N SER A 10 -2.07 -10.06 3.00
CA SER A 10 -2.47 -11.46 3.19
C SER A 10 -3.88 -11.63 3.76
N ARG A 11 -4.39 -10.62 4.48
CA ARG A 11 -5.75 -10.63 5.04
C ARG A 11 -6.71 -9.74 4.25
N THR A 12 -6.21 -8.63 3.73
CA THR A 12 -7.02 -7.59 3.12
C THR A 12 -6.32 -6.99 1.91
N ILE A 13 -7.13 -6.50 0.98
CA ILE A 13 -6.70 -5.70 -0.17
C ILE A 13 -7.35 -4.32 -0.03
N ALA A 14 -6.53 -3.26 -0.06
CA ALA A 14 -6.99 -1.89 0.07
C ALA A 14 -6.70 -1.10 -1.22
N LEU A 15 -7.71 -0.40 -1.73
CA LEU A 15 -7.57 0.57 -2.82
C LEU A 15 -7.84 1.97 -2.28
N VAL A 16 -6.91 2.89 -2.51
CA VAL A 16 -7.10 4.33 -2.26
C VAL A 16 -6.89 5.06 -3.57
N THR A 17 -7.79 6.01 -3.88
CA THR A 17 -7.62 6.95 -4.98
C THR A 17 -7.49 8.36 -4.43
N MET A 18 -6.53 9.10 -4.95
CA MET A 18 -6.33 10.51 -4.64
C MET A 18 -6.54 11.35 -5.89
N ASP A 19 -7.23 12.48 -5.74
CA ASP A 19 -7.37 13.50 -6.77
C ASP A 19 -6.87 14.83 -6.21
N ASP A 20 -5.93 15.45 -6.91
CA ASP A 20 -5.27 16.71 -6.52
C ASP A 20 -4.81 16.79 -5.05
N GLY A 21 -4.32 15.65 -4.52
CA GLY A 21 -3.77 15.53 -3.18
C GLY A 21 -4.78 15.15 -2.10
N GLU A 22 -6.07 15.05 -2.44
CA GLU A 22 -7.11 14.63 -1.51
C GLU A 22 -7.58 13.20 -1.80
N ILE A 23 -7.94 12.46 -0.76
CA ILE A 23 -8.51 11.12 -0.92
C ILE A 23 -9.94 11.26 -1.46
N SER A 24 -10.16 10.80 -2.69
CA SER A 24 -11.48 10.82 -3.35
C SER A 24 -12.22 9.49 -3.21
N PHE A 25 -11.50 8.40 -2.93
CA PHE A 25 -12.07 7.07 -2.74
C PHE A 25 -11.17 6.18 -1.89
N SER A 26 -11.77 5.33 -1.06
CA SER A 26 -11.07 4.25 -0.36
C SER A 26 -11.99 3.05 -0.17
N GLU A 27 -11.49 1.85 -0.43
CA GLU A 27 -12.21 0.60 -0.16
C GLU A 27 -11.22 -0.47 0.31
N VAL A 28 -11.67 -1.31 1.26
CA VAL A 28 -10.92 -2.45 1.78
C VAL A 28 -11.79 -3.69 1.66
N VAL A 29 -11.24 -4.77 1.13
CA VAL A 29 -11.91 -6.07 1.00
C VAL A 29 -11.01 -7.17 1.56
N ASP A 30 -11.60 -8.30 1.90
CA ASP A 30 -10.81 -9.47 2.34
C ASP A 30 -10.02 -10.07 1.17
N THR A 31 -8.79 -10.48 1.47
CA THR A 31 -8.00 -11.32 0.56
C THR A 31 -8.62 -12.72 0.55
N THR A 32 -9.05 -13.19 -0.62
CA THR A 32 -9.64 -14.51 -0.81
C THR A 32 -8.63 -15.50 -1.43
N PHE A 33 -9.10 -16.68 -1.83
CA PHE A 33 -8.29 -17.65 -2.56
C PHE A 33 -7.81 -17.14 -3.94
N ASP A 34 -8.47 -16.11 -4.49
CA ASP A 34 -8.08 -15.46 -5.75
C ASP A 34 -7.92 -13.94 -5.55
N PRO A 35 -6.73 -13.49 -5.13
CA PRO A 35 -6.44 -12.07 -4.93
C PRO A 35 -6.49 -11.26 -6.23
N LEU A 36 -6.19 -11.89 -7.38
CA LEU A 36 -6.19 -11.19 -8.66
C LEU A 36 -7.60 -10.76 -9.03
N GLU A 37 -8.57 -11.65 -8.85
CA GLU A 37 -9.97 -11.35 -9.12
C GLU A 37 -10.53 -10.29 -8.18
N GLN A 38 -10.16 -10.33 -6.89
CA GLN A 38 -10.53 -9.27 -5.95
C GLN A 38 -9.97 -7.90 -6.37
N CYS A 39 -8.72 -7.85 -6.84
CA CYS A 39 -8.14 -6.61 -7.38
C CYS A 39 -8.90 -6.12 -8.61
N LYS A 40 -9.21 -7.00 -9.56
CA LYS A 40 -9.96 -6.63 -10.78
C LYS A 40 -11.33 -6.03 -10.43
N ARG A 41 -12.05 -6.62 -9.48
CA ARG A 41 -13.33 -6.08 -9.01
C ARG A 41 -13.17 -4.70 -8.37
N LEU A 42 -12.16 -4.50 -7.53
CA LEU A 42 -11.88 -3.20 -6.91
C LEU A 42 -11.58 -2.12 -7.95
N LEU A 43 -10.86 -2.48 -9.03
CA LEU A 43 -10.46 -1.58 -10.10
C LEU A 43 -11.55 -1.41 -11.18
N GLU A 44 -12.64 -2.18 -11.12
CA GLU A 44 -13.66 -2.20 -12.16
C GLU A 44 -14.32 -0.82 -12.34
N ASN A 45 -14.43 -0.37 -13.59
CA ASN A 45 -14.98 0.94 -13.97
C ASN A 45 -14.26 2.14 -13.31
N ARG A 46 -12.98 1.98 -12.96
CA ARG A 46 -12.15 3.07 -12.41
C ARG A 46 -11.00 3.37 -13.34
N GLU A 47 -10.81 4.66 -13.59
CA GLU A 47 -9.66 5.19 -14.33
C GLU A 47 -8.82 6.07 -13.41
N PHE A 48 -7.50 5.95 -13.57
CA PHE A 48 -6.45 6.68 -12.85
C PHE A 48 -5.28 6.91 -13.81
N ASP A 49 -4.57 8.02 -13.63
CA ASP A 49 -3.37 8.37 -14.41
C ASP A 49 -2.16 7.50 -14.05
N LEU A 50 -2.14 6.97 -12.82
CA LEU A 50 -1.08 6.11 -12.29
C LEU A 50 -1.61 5.18 -11.19
N LEU A 51 -1.30 3.90 -11.29
CA LEU A 51 -1.55 2.89 -10.26
C LEU A 51 -0.24 2.36 -9.68
N VAL A 52 -0.05 2.55 -8.37
CA VAL A 52 1.09 2.02 -7.63
C VAL A 52 0.63 0.91 -6.69
N ALA A 53 1.21 -0.27 -6.82
CA ALA A 53 0.88 -1.40 -5.93
C ALA A 53 1.95 -1.66 -4.86
N THR A 54 1.50 -2.16 -3.71
CA THR A 54 2.34 -2.57 -2.59
C THR A 54 1.81 -3.85 -1.91
N GLY A 55 2.39 -4.21 -0.77
CA GLY A 55 2.09 -5.45 -0.06
C GLY A 55 2.75 -6.69 -0.68
N TYR A 56 2.36 -7.85 -0.17
CA TYR A 56 2.82 -9.17 -0.64
C TYR A 56 2.43 -9.43 -2.10
N GLY A 57 1.21 -9.02 -2.50
CA GLY A 57 0.70 -9.24 -3.85
C GLY A 57 1.16 -8.22 -4.89
N ARG A 58 2.05 -7.27 -4.57
CA ARG A 58 2.44 -6.21 -5.52
C ARG A 58 2.94 -6.71 -6.88
N HIS A 59 3.67 -7.82 -6.91
CA HIS A 59 4.20 -8.38 -8.16
C HIS A 59 3.12 -9.05 -9.00
N LEU A 60 2.06 -9.57 -8.37
CA LEU A 60 0.86 -10.01 -9.06
C LEU A 60 0.18 -8.82 -9.74
N ALA A 61 0.03 -7.69 -9.05
CA ALA A 61 -0.51 -6.46 -9.64
C ALA A 61 0.38 -5.94 -10.78
N GLN A 62 1.70 -5.90 -10.60
CA GLN A 62 2.65 -5.43 -11.60
C GLN A 62 2.58 -6.21 -12.92
N ALA A 63 2.38 -7.53 -12.82
CA ALA A 63 2.28 -8.40 -13.99
C ALA A 63 0.96 -8.23 -14.77
N ASN A 64 -0.04 -7.57 -14.20
CA ASN A 64 -1.40 -7.52 -14.78
C ASN A 64 -1.91 -6.11 -15.07
N PHE A 65 -1.70 -5.14 -14.18
CA PHE A 65 -2.36 -3.82 -14.28
C PHE A 65 -1.65 -2.66 -13.56
N ALA A 66 -0.71 -2.89 -12.64
CA ALA A 66 -0.05 -1.80 -11.91
C ALA A 66 1.14 -1.25 -12.68
N ASP A 67 1.22 0.07 -12.82
CA ASP A 67 2.30 0.76 -13.52
C ASP A 67 3.63 0.67 -12.75
N ARG A 68 3.54 0.71 -11.41
CA ARG A 68 4.71 0.70 -10.52
C ARG A 68 4.41 -0.10 -9.28
N VAL A 69 5.49 -0.56 -8.63
CA VAL A 69 5.42 -1.19 -7.32
C VAL A 69 6.41 -0.59 -6.35
N VAL A 70 6.05 -0.61 -5.07
CA VAL A 70 6.92 -0.28 -3.94
C VAL A 70 6.78 -1.32 -2.85
N THR A 71 7.81 -1.45 -2.00
CA THR A 71 7.71 -2.29 -0.80
C THR A 71 6.72 -1.68 0.19
N GLU A 72 6.04 -2.51 0.97
CA GLU A 72 5.10 -2.06 2.01
C GLU A 72 5.79 -1.19 3.07
N ILE A 73 7.03 -1.51 3.44
CA ILE A 73 7.86 -0.69 4.34
C ILE A 73 8.01 0.73 3.79
N LYS A 74 8.25 0.87 2.48
CA LYS A 74 8.36 2.18 1.84
C LYS A 74 7.00 2.88 1.75
N ALA A 75 5.93 2.14 1.42
CA ALA A 75 4.58 2.69 1.36
C ALA A 75 4.16 3.26 2.73
N PHE A 76 4.34 2.51 3.82
CA PHE A 76 4.09 2.96 5.17
C PHE A 76 4.93 4.18 5.55
N ALA A 77 6.25 4.14 5.30
CA ALA A 77 7.12 5.27 5.63
C ALA A 77 6.71 6.57 4.92
N LEU A 78 6.37 6.50 3.63
CA LEU A 78 5.92 7.66 2.86
C LEU A 78 4.52 8.13 3.29
N GLY A 79 3.57 7.20 3.46
CA GLY A 79 2.21 7.51 3.87
C GLY A 79 2.15 8.11 5.28
N CYS A 80 2.82 7.50 6.25
CA CYS A 80 2.91 8.04 7.60
C CYS A 80 3.61 9.39 7.63
N TYR A 81 4.69 9.60 6.88
CA TYR A 81 5.35 10.90 6.84
C TYR A 81 4.46 11.99 6.22
N HIS A 82 3.64 11.64 5.23
CA HIS A 82 2.69 12.58 4.61
C HIS A 82 1.66 13.10 5.61
N PHE A 83 1.04 12.21 6.40
CA PHE A 83 0.02 12.58 7.38
C PHE A 83 0.59 13.03 8.73
N PHE A 84 1.77 12.53 9.10
CA PHE A 84 2.45 12.78 10.36
C PHE A 84 3.94 13.11 10.09
N PRO A 85 4.28 14.35 9.72
CA PRO A 85 5.65 14.75 9.37
C PRO A 85 6.70 14.53 10.48
N ASP A 86 6.23 14.50 11.73
CA ASP A 86 7.06 14.23 12.91
C ASP A 86 7.15 12.75 13.29
N CYS A 87 6.53 11.84 12.51
CA CYS A 87 6.67 10.41 12.70
C CYS A 87 8.15 10.00 12.63
N ARG A 88 8.59 9.23 13.62
CA ARG A 88 9.95 8.65 13.70
C ARG A 88 9.96 7.14 13.76
N THR A 89 8.84 6.55 14.16
CA THR A 89 8.68 5.10 14.31
C THR A 89 7.27 4.71 13.91
N ILE A 90 7.16 3.68 13.09
CA ILE A 90 5.91 3.02 12.72
C ILE A 90 5.94 1.62 13.32
N LEU A 91 4.84 1.19 13.91
CA LEU A 91 4.58 -0.19 14.28
C LEU A 91 3.39 -0.67 13.47
N ASP A 92 3.65 -1.45 12.43
CA ASP A 92 2.65 -2.09 11.58
C ASP A 92 2.36 -3.49 12.16
N ILE A 93 1.13 -3.70 12.61
CA ILE A 93 0.68 -4.99 13.17
C ILE A 93 -0.25 -5.62 12.16
N GLY A 94 0.35 -6.42 11.28
CA GLY A 94 -0.34 -7.09 10.18
C GLY A 94 -1.00 -8.41 10.59
N GLY A 95 -1.53 -9.09 9.58
CA GLY A 95 -2.21 -10.36 9.75
C GLY A 95 -1.32 -11.58 9.95
N GLN A 96 -0.09 -11.50 9.48
CA GLN A 96 0.88 -12.59 9.48
C GLN A 96 2.18 -12.19 10.19
N ASP A 97 2.54 -10.92 10.11
CA ASP A 97 3.76 -10.37 10.66
C ASP A 97 3.49 -9.04 11.36
N THR A 98 4.51 -8.52 12.03
CA THR A 98 4.57 -7.23 12.68
C THR A 98 5.90 -6.59 12.32
N LYS A 99 5.85 -5.32 11.94
CA LYS A 99 7.01 -4.55 11.48
C LYS A 99 7.21 -3.32 12.33
N ALA A 100 8.43 -3.11 12.81
CA ALA A 100 8.87 -1.86 13.39
C ALA A 100 9.75 -1.14 12.38
N ILE A 101 9.37 0.08 11.98
CA ILE A 101 10.07 0.85 10.94
C ILE A 101 10.52 2.18 11.54
N SER A 102 11.82 2.46 11.46
CA SER A 102 12.36 3.78 11.80
C SER A 102 12.32 4.70 10.58
N VAL A 103 11.74 5.88 10.75
CA VAL A 103 11.49 6.86 9.68
C VAL A 103 12.31 8.13 9.92
N GLY A 104 13.07 8.50 8.90
CA GLY A 104 13.85 9.73 8.84
C GLY A 104 13.17 10.84 8.05
N PRO A 105 13.84 12.00 7.90
CA PRO A 105 13.32 13.13 7.13
C PRO A 105 12.88 12.73 5.71
N GLY A 106 11.76 13.29 5.25
CA GLY A 106 11.19 13.00 3.93
C GLY A 106 10.59 11.60 3.78
N GLY A 107 10.27 10.90 4.88
CA GLY A 107 9.72 9.54 4.84
C GLY A 107 10.75 8.47 4.48
N ARG A 108 12.05 8.76 4.63
CA ARG A 108 13.12 7.79 4.36
C ARG A 108 13.11 6.68 5.39
N VAL A 109 13.07 5.43 4.95
CA VAL A 109 13.29 4.27 5.83
C VAL A 109 14.74 4.28 6.30
N VAL A 110 14.95 4.40 7.61
CA VAL A 110 16.29 4.40 8.23
C VAL A 110 16.70 2.98 8.60
N ASP A 111 15.79 2.26 9.23
CA ASP A 111 15.94 0.86 9.64
C ASP A 111 14.57 0.21 9.73
N PHE A 112 14.49 -1.12 9.66
CA PHE A 112 13.27 -1.85 9.95
C PHE A 112 13.57 -3.24 10.52
N GLN A 113 12.68 -3.71 11.38
CA GLN A 113 12.67 -5.06 11.91
C GLN A 113 11.29 -5.68 11.66
N MET A 114 11.28 -6.98 11.38
CA MET A 114 10.08 -7.77 11.18
C MET A 114 10.24 -9.06 11.97
N ASN A 115 9.17 -9.54 12.59
CA ASN A 115 9.15 -10.87 13.20
C ASN A 115 9.01 -11.94 12.11
N ASP A 116 10.05 -12.11 11.31
CA ASP A 116 10.11 -13.20 10.34
C ASP A 116 10.63 -14.45 11.05
N ARG A 117 9.69 -15.31 11.47
CA ARG A 117 9.81 -16.55 12.29
C ARG A 117 9.68 -16.38 13.80
#